data_AF-A0A2E2EU21-F1
#
_entry.id   AF-A0A2E2EU21-F1
#
_cell.length_a   1.000
_cell.length_b   1.000
_cell.length_c   1.000
_cell.angle_alpha   90.00
_cell.angle_beta   90.00
_cell.angle_gamma   90.00
#
_symmetry.space_group_name_H-M   'P 1'
#
loop_
_entity.id
_entity.type
_entity.pdbx_description
1 polymer ?
#
loop_
_entity_poly.entity_id
_entity_poly.type
_entity_poly.pdbx_seq_one_letter_code
_entity_poly.pdbx_strand_id
1 'polypeptide(L)'
;MKTLKLFKFWIFLIAICAQAQEVKNQSEIIRNNVSKGEYRIVADLYKSHSGVMEITDVQFDKNQPNDHFEIVLKQYPNHATESTRNETSQYFPDNIAFPVTYVNSVYEGNKKLQEKVGYVVREGRSVGRDRIVFINNYMFFLQKWESKDDYEIRFVLKAPKVEKETTESEPAKKKKKKGFFKAMKSKMRNSKALGSVDIDKVKAEVLQPYLDKATKKQEAYYKQWVAKPENAKTKKYIDDKRAMMDKAMKQYNDDIFNSPEYQRMLAYQKWLKNNVNVTVANKKGSTIWVGSSKEAFITHEIPSGGQSTQTCTTDLYYYYSDAKGSPGHKFYSADSNCGSTVTIN
;
A
#
# COMPACT_ATOMS: atom_id res chain seq x y z
N MET A 1 -8.30 48.45 -54.15
CA MET A 1 -8.48 48.09 -52.72
C MET A 1 -9.37 46.85 -52.57
N LYS A 2 -8.89 45.63 -52.85
CA LYS A 2 -9.68 44.39 -52.61
C LYS A 2 -8.86 43.16 -52.18
N THR A 3 -7.57 43.31 -51.87
CA THR A 3 -6.67 42.18 -51.55
C THR A 3 -6.28 42.07 -50.08
N LEU A 4 -6.66 43.03 -49.22
CA LEU A 4 -6.21 43.06 -47.82
C LEU A 4 -7.16 42.37 -46.81
N LYS A 5 -8.38 41.95 -47.22
CA LYS A 5 -9.36 41.32 -46.31
C LYS A 5 -9.30 39.79 -46.26
N LEU A 6 -8.71 39.13 -47.26
CA LEU A 6 -8.58 37.66 -47.29
C LEU A 6 -7.44 37.11 -46.41
N PHE A 7 -6.43 37.94 -46.10
CA PHE A 7 -5.28 37.50 -45.31
C PHE A 7 -5.57 37.44 -43.79
N LYS A 8 -6.51 38.24 -43.28
CA LYS A 8 -6.89 38.23 -41.85
C LYS A 8 -7.78 37.04 -41.47
N PHE A 9 -8.51 36.46 -42.43
CA PHE A 9 -9.36 35.29 -42.18
C PHE A 9 -8.55 33.99 -42.05
N TRP A 10 -7.41 33.90 -42.75
CA TRP A 10 -6.49 32.76 -42.66
C TRP A 10 -5.64 32.75 -41.38
N ILE A 11 -5.35 33.93 -40.80
CA ILE A 11 -4.60 34.01 -39.53
C ILE A 11 -5.49 33.62 -38.33
N PHE A 12 -6.81 33.82 -38.41
CA PHE A 12 -7.74 33.41 -37.35
C PHE A 12 -7.97 31.88 -37.33
N LEU A 13 -7.94 31.21 -38.50
CA LEU A 13 -8.06 29.76 -38.61
C LEU A 13 -6.78 28.99 -38.23
N ILE A 14 -5.61 29.63 -38.28
CA ILE A 14 -4.34 29.03 -37.82
C ILE A 14 -4.17 29.12 -36.29
N ALA A 15 -4.92 30.01 -35.62
CA ALA A 15 -4.89 30.15 -34.17
C ALA A 15 -5.74 29.09 -33.41
N ILE A 16 -6.68 28.42 -34.10
CA ILE A 16 -7.54 27.37 -33.51
C ILE A 16 -6.89 25.97 -33.60
N CYS A 17 -5.84 25.81 -34.39
CA CYS A 17 -5.07 24.56 -34.51
C CYS A 17 -3.77 24.55 -33.69
N ALA A 18 -3.70 25.32 -32.59
CA ALA A 18 -2.77 25.04 -31.50
C ALA A 18 -3.36 23.97 -30.58
N GLN A 19 -3.67 22.78 -31.15
CA GLN A 19 -3.91 21.59 -30.34
C GLN A 19 -2.58 21.23 -29.66
N ALA A 20 -2.33 21.84 -28.51
CA ALA A 20 -1.44 21.27 -27.52
C ALA A 20 -1.89 19.82 -27.36
N GLN A 21 -0.99 18.86 -27.62
CA GLN A 21 -1.30 17.45 -27.48
C GLN A 21 -2.02 17.26 -26.15
N GLU A 22 -3.26 16.79 -26.22
CA GLU A 22 -4.15 16.74 -25.08
C GLU A 22 -3.50 15.87 -24.00
N VAL A 23 -3.39 16.38 -22.77
CA VAL A 23 -2.85 15.57 -21.67
C VAL A 23 -3.83 14.43 -21.42
N LYS A 24 -3.36 13.20 -21.63
CA LYS A 24 -4.12 11.97 -21.41
C LYS A 24 -4.19 11.65 -19.92
N ASN A 25 -5.33 11.15 -19.47
CA ASN A 25 -5.44 10.58 -18.12
C ASN A 25 -4.65 9.26 -18.04
N GLN A 26 -4.39 8.79 -16.83
CA GLN A 26 -3.60 7.57 -16.62
C GLN A 26 -4.28 6.32 -17.20
N SER A 27 -5.60 6.19 -17.13
CA SER A 27 -6.30 5.03 -17.70
C SER A 27 -6.15 4.94 -19.21
N GLU A 28 -6.17 6.06 -19.92
CA GLU A 28 -5.90 6.11 -21.37
C GLU A 28 -4.43 5.79 -21.69
N ILE A 29 -3.49 6.23 -20.84
CA ILE A 29 -2.07 5.89 -20.98
C ILE A 29 -1.87 4.38 -20.78
N ILE A 30 -2.48 3.81 -19.74
CA ILE A 30 -2.41 2.39 -19.41
C ILE A 30 -2.95 1.55 -20.56
N ARG A 31 -4.17 1.85 -21.03
CA ARG A 31 -4.80 1.15 -22.16
C ARG A 31 -3.91 1.07 -23.41
N ASN A 32 -3.17 2.13 -23.69
CA ASN A 32 -2.41 2.24 -24.94
C ASN A 32 -0.95 1.77 -24.84
N ASN A 33 -0.35 1.86 -23.66
CA ASN A 33 1.11 1.79 -23.51
C ASN A 33 1.61 0.87 -22.40
N VAL A 34 0.75 0.43 -21.48
CA VAL A 34 1.17 -0.42 -20.36
C VAL A 34 0.86 -1.87 -20.69
N SER A 35 1.88 -2.72 -20.56
CA SER A 35 1.77 -4.17 -20.70
C SER A 35 2.25 -4.86 -19.43
N LYS A 36 1.80 -6.11 -19.25
CA LYS A 36 2.37 -7.03 -18.26
C LYS A 36 3.85 -7.26 -18.51
N GLY A 37 4.58 -7.67 -17.47
CA GLY A 37 5.99 -8.05 -17.54
C GLY A 37 6.91 -7.20 -16.66
N GLU A 38 8.21 -7.40 -16.82
CA GLU A 38 9.25 -6.81 -15.97
C GLU A 38 9.61 -5.37 -16.34
N TYR A 39 9.50 -4.48 -15.37
CA TYR A 39 9.92 -3.09 -15.42
C TYR A 39 11.22 -2.93 -14.64
N ARG A 40 12.28 -2.47 -15.30
CA ARG A 40 13.60 -2.36 -14.69
C ARG A 40 13.73 -1.06 -13.90
N ILE A 41 14.22 -1.14 -12.67
CA ILE A 41 14.56 0.04 -11.87
C ILE A 41 15.77 0.73 -12.52
N VAL A 42 15.59 1.99 -12.90
CA VAL A 42 16.64 2.84 -13.51
C VAL A 42 17.05 4.02 -12.63
N ALA A 43 16.27 4.30 -11.59
CA ALA A 43 16.64 5.16 -10.48
C ALA A 43 15.96 4.71 -9.18
N ASP A 44 16.69 4.86 -8.08
CA ASP A 44 16.24 4.63 -6.71
C ASP A 44 16.71 5.82 -5.85
N LEU A 45 15.79 6.43 -5.10
CA LEU A 45 16.09 7.54 -4.18
C LEU A 45 17.24 7.23 -3.23
N TYR A 46 17.27 6.02 -2.67
CA TYR A 46 18.28 5.60 -1.70
C TYR A 46 19.47 4.89 -2.35
N LYS A 47 19.45 4.72 -3.68
CA LYS A 47 20.50 4.03 -4.45
C LYS A 47 20.85 2.64 -3.90
N SER A 48 19.91 2.01 -3.20
CA SER A 48 20.16 0.77 -2.46
C SER A 48 19.59 -0.45 -3.18
N HIS A 49 18.72 -0.25 -4.17
CA HIS A 49 18.09 -1.32 -4.93
C HIS A 49 18.45 -1.24 -6.40
N SER A 50 18.75 -2.41 -6.95
CA SER A 50 18.75 -2.66 -8.39
C SER A 50 17.85 -3.87 -8.64
N GLY A 51 17.19 -3.93 -9.79
CA GLY A 51 16.32 -5.05 -10.11
C GLY A 51 15.13 -4.68 -10.98
N VAL A 52 14.10 -5.50 -10.86
CA VAL A 52 12.85 -5.37 -11.61
C VAL A 52 11.66 -5.35 -10.66
N MET A 53 10.59 -4.71 -11.08
CA MET A 53 9.24 -4.95 -10.56
C MET A 53 8.40 -5.49 -11.70
N GLU A 54 7.46 -6.36 -11.43
CA GLU A 54 6.67 -7.02 -12.46
C GLU A 54 5.22 -6.57 -12.39
N ILE A 55 4.67 -6.04 -13.49
CA ILE A 55 3.23 -5.90 -13.63
C ILE A 55 2.69 -7.29 -14.00
N THR A 56 2.11 -7.97 -13.01
CA THR A 56 1.57 -9.32 -13.18
C THR A 56 0.16 -9.29 -13.77
N ASP A 57 -0.60 -8.23 -13.49
CA ASP A 57 -1.93 -8.06 -14.04
C ASP A 57 -2.32 -6.59 -14.30
N VAL A 58 -3.16 -6.42 -15.34
CA VAL A 58 -3.84 -5.16 -15.68
C VAL A 58 -5.25 -5.55 -16.07
N GLN A 59 -6.19 -5.36 -15.16
CA GLN A 59 -7.59 -5.74 -15.33
C GLN A 59 -8.48 -4.52 -15.16
N PHE A 60 -9.76 -4.61 -15.53
CA PHE A 60 -10.69 -3.52 -15.23
C PHE A 60 -10.92 -3.42 -13.72
N ASP A 61 -10.99 -2.19 -13.21
CA ASP A 61 -11.33 -1.93 -11.80
C ASP A 61 -12.74 -2.48 -11.51
N LYS A 62 -12.86 -3.35 -10.51
CA LYS A 62 -14.14 -3.96 -10.14
C LYS A 62 -15.11 -2.96 -9.52
N ASN A 63 -14.59 -1.86 -8.96
CA ASN A 63 -15.40 -0.76 -8.44
C ASN A 63 -15.92 0.13 -9.59
N GLN A 64 -15.19 0.24 -10.69
CA GLN A 64 -15.55 1.05 -11.88
C GLN A 64 -15.26 0.28 -13.19
N PRO A 65 -16.04 -0.77 -13.51
CA PRO A 65 -15.75 -1.64 -14.63
C PRO A 65 -15.80 -0.89 -15.97
N ASN A 66 -14.86 -1.23 -16.87
CA ASN A 66 -14.71 -0.66 -18.23
C ASN A 66 -14.23 0.79 -18.32
N ASP A 67 -14.26 1.54 -17.22
CA ASP A 67 -13.79 2.93 -17.16
C ASP A 67 -12.31 3.00 -16.80
N HIS A 68 -11.91 2.26 -15.77
CA HIS A 68 -10.56 2.29 -15.20
C HIS A 68 -9.96 0.90 -15.04
N PHE A 69 -8.69 0.88 -14.65
CA PHE A 69 -7.91 -0.35 -14.48
C PHE A 69 -7.51 -0.53 -13.02
N GLU A 70 -7.36 -1.78 -12.62
CA GLU A 70 -6.62 -2.22 -11.45
C GLU A 70 -5.28 -2.78 -11.96
N ILE A 71 -4.17 -2.31 -11.38
CA ILE A 71 -2.83 -2.79 -11.72
C ILE A 71 -2.29 -3.60 -10.55
N VAL A 72 -1.88 -4.84 -10.83
CA VAL A 72 -1.24 -5.72 -9.85
C VAL A 72 0.26 -5.72 -10.12
N LEU A 73 1.02 -5.29 -9.12
CA LEU A 73 2.47 -5.15 -9.19
C LEU A 73 3.12 -6.06 -8.16
N LYS A 74 4.03 -6.93 -8.60
CA LYS A 74 4.91 -7.72 -7.73
C LYS A 74 6.24 -7.01 -7.57
N GLN A 75 6.57 -6.63 -6.34
CA GLN A 75 7.83 -5.96 -6.04
C GLN A 75 8.94 -6.99 -5.85
N TYR A 76 10.10 -6.76 -6.50
CA TYR A 76 11.32 -7.56 -6.33
C TYR A 76 11.19 -9.09 -6.49
N PRO A 77 10.57 -9.59 -7.58
CA PRO A 77 10.26 -11.03 -7.73
C PRO A 77 11.48 -11.96 -7.66
N ASN A 78 12.69 -11.45 -7.90
CA ASN A 78 13.93 -12.23 -8.03
C ASN A 78 15.01 -11.87 -6.99
N HIS A 79 14.67 -11.17 -5.90
CA HIS A 79 15.68 -10.75 -4.91
C HIS A 79 16.00 -11.87 -3.90
N ALA A 80 17.23 -12.40 -3.94
CA ALA A 80 17.65 -13.59 -3.19
C ALA A 80 17.56 -13.45 -1.66
N THR A 81 17.78 -12.24 -1.12
CA THR A 81 17.79 -11.98 0.33
C THR A 81 16.56 -11.21 0.84
N GLU A 82 15.68 -10.77 -0.07
CA GLU A 82 14.47 -10.00 0.28
C GLU A 82 13.20 -10.75 -0.14
N SER A 83 13.24 -12.09 -0.17
CA SER A 83 12.07 -12.92 -0.51
C SER A 83 10.86 -12.68 0.43
N THR A 84 11.09 -12.11 1.61
CA THR A 84 10.06 -11.61 2.54
C THR A 84 9.37 -10.32 2.07
N ARG A 85 9.91 -9.63 1.06
CA ARG A 85 9.36 -8.42 0.42
C ARG A 85 8.81 -8.68 -0.99
N ASN A 86 8.52 -9.94 -1.33
CA ASN A 86 7.72 -10.31 -2.50
C ASN A 86 6.26 -9.89 -2.33
N GLU A 87 6.04 -8.62 -2.00
CA GLU A 87 4.74 -8.06 -1.78
C GLU A 87 4.07 -7.81 -3.13
N THR A 88 2.81 -8.24 -3.20
CA THR A 88 1.93 -7.91 -4.30
C THR A 88 1.12 -6.68 -3.88
N SER A 89 1.29 -5.59 -4.60
CA SER A 89 0.58 -4.34 -4.38
C SER A 89 -0.47 -4.15 -5.48
N GLN A 90 -1.62 -3.57 -5.12
CA GLN A 90 -2.69 -3.24 -6.06
C GLN A 90 -2.80 -1.73 -6.19
N TYR A 91 -2.95 -1.25 -7.41
CA TYR A 91 -3.03 0.16 -7.72
C TYR A 91 -4.34 0.51 -8.42
N PHE A 92 -5.05 1.49 -7.88
CA PHE A 92 -6.39 1.92 -8.32
C PHE A 92 -6.38 3.37 -8.80
N PRO A 93 -7.29 3.80 -9.69
CA PRO A 93 -7.37 5.20 -10.11
C PRO A 93 -7.60 6.14 -8.92
N ASP A 94 -6.88 7.27 -8.87
CA ASP A 94 -7.06 8.27 -7.80
C ASP A 94 -8.34 9.12 -7.95
N ASN A 95 -8.96 9.11 -9.13
CA ASN A 95 -10.15 9.86 -9.43
C ASN A 95 -10.98 9.17 -10.52
N ILE A 96 -12.29 9.10 -10.31
CA ILE A 96 -13.26 8.46 -11.22
C ILE A 96 -13.46 9.18 -12.56
N ALA A 97 -13.25 10.48 -12.62
CA ALA A 97 -13.51 11.21 -13.86
C ALA A 97 -12.25 11.27 -14.72
N PHE A 98 -11.12 11.57 -14.08
CA PHE A 98 -9.86 11.82 -14.75
C PHE A 98 -8.70 11.43 -13.83
N PRO A 99 -8.25 10.17 -13.86
CA PRO A 99 -7.18 9.73 -12.98
C PRO A 99 -5.84 10.35 -13.41
N VAL A 100 -5.18 11.02 -12.46
CA VAL A 100 -3.85 11.64 -12.65
C VAL A 100 -2.76 10.70 -12.17
N THR A 101 -3.07 9.93 -11.14
CA THR A 101 -2.19 8.93 -10.55
C THR A 101 -2.99 7.66 -10.26
N TYR A 102 -2.27 6.58 -9.95
CA TYR A 102 -2.87 5.37 -9.43
C TYR A 102 -2.34 5.11 -8.03
N VAL A 103 -3.22 4.83 -7.08
CA VAL A 103 -2.95 4.77 -5.64
C VAL A 103 -2.80 3.33 -5.18
N ASN A 104 -1.75 3.04 -4.40
CA ASN A 104 -1.59 1.77 -3.71
C ASN A 104 -2.70 1.62 -2.65
N SER A 105 -3.55 0.61 -2.83
CA SER A 105 -4.62 0.30 -1.89
C SER A 105 -5.06 -1.15 -2.05
N VAL A 106 -6.14 -1.52 -1.38
CA VAL A 106 -6.84 -2.81 -1.49
C VAL A 106 -8.34 -2.55 -1.48
N TYR A 107 -9.15 -3.54 -1.86
CA TYR A 107 -10.58 -3.48 -1.62
C TYR A 107 -10.89 -3.62 -0.11
N GLU A 108 -11.84 -2.84 0.37
CA GLU A 108 -12.33 -2.84 1.75
C GLU A 108 -13.13 -4.11 2.06
N GLY A 109 -13.09 -4.54 3.32
CA GLY A 109 -13.79 -5.74 3.77
C GLY A 109 -13.18 -7.06 3.28
N ASN A 110 -13.72 -8.17 3.78
CA ASN A 110 -13.34 -9.52 3.32
C ASN A 110 -14.16 -9.92 2.07
N LYS A 111 -13.78 -11.03 1.42
CA LYS A 111 -14.43 -11.52 0.19
C LYS A 111 -15.95 -11.67 0.32
N LYS A 112 -16.45 -12.21 1.42
CA LYS A 112 -17.90 -12.37 1.65
C LYS A 112 -18.61 -11.03 1.71
N LEU A 113 -17.99 -10.04 2.35
CA LEU A 113 -18.57 -8.70 2.46
C LEU A 113 -18.51 -7.97 1.11
N GLN A 114 -17.43 -8.11 0.36
CA GLN A 114 -17.30 -7.59 -1.00
C GLN A 114 -18.34 -8.21 -1.95
N GLU A 115 -18.62 -9.51 -1.84
CA GLU A 115 -19.67 -10.17 -2.63
C GLU A 115 -21.07 -9.66 -2.28
N LYS A 116 -21.30 -9.26 -1.02
CA LYS A 116 -22.60 -8.77 -0.53
C LYS A 116 -22.85 -7.30 -0.86
N VAL A 117 -21.86 -6.44 -0.60
CA VAL A 117 -22.00 -4.97 -0.69
C VAL A 117 -21.41 -4.43 -1.99
N GLY A 118 -20.49 -5.18 -2.61
CA GLY A 118 -19.69 -4.77 -3.75
C GLY A 118 -18.28 -4.37 -3.35
N TYR A 119 -17.49 -4.05 -4.36
CA TYR A 119 -16.10 -3.65 -4.21
C TYR A 119 -16.01 -2.15 -3.91
N VAL A 120 -15.26 -1.80 -2.87
CA VAL A 120 -14.95 -0.42 -2.48
C VAL A 120 -13.46 -0.34 -2.27
N VAL A 121 -12.77 0.60 -2.92
CA VAL A 121 -11.34 0.81 -2.68
C VAL A 121 -11.16 1.45 -1.30
N ARG A 122 -10.27 0.90 -0.48
CA ARG A 122 -9.94 1.43 0.84
C ARG A 122 -9.34 2.83 0.72
N GLU A 123 -9.82 3.74 1.56
CA GLU A 123 -9.27 5.10 1.74
C GLU A 123 -8.87 5.28 3.21
N GLY A 124 -7.80 6.05 3.48
CA GLY A 124 -7.35 6.28 4.86
C GLY A 124 -5.89 6.67 4.97
N ARG A 125 -5.41 6.97 6.19
CA ARG A 125 -4.04 7.45 6.45
C ARG A 125 -2.94 6.41 6.16
N SER A 126 -3.28 5.12 6.25
CA SER A 126 -2.35 4.00 6.05
C SER A 126 -2.31 3.48 4.60
N VAL A 127 -3.17 3.99 3.73
CA VAL A 127 -3.18 3.74 2.28
C VAL A 127 -3.09 5.09 1.57
N GLY A 128 -2.99 5.16 0.24
CA GLY A 128 -3.08 6.48 -0.43
C GLY A 128 -1.78 7.25 -0.62
N ARG A 129 -0.76 6.97 0.20
CA ARG A 129 0.51 7.71 0.20
C ARG A 129 1.51 7.22 -0.86
N ASP A 130 1.35 5.97 -1.30
CA ASP A 130 2.14 5.41 -2.39
C ASP A 130 1.32 5.43 -3.67
N ARG A 131 1.94 5.88 -4.76
CA ARG A 131 1.28 6.07 -6.05
C ARG A 131 2.17 5.67 -7.20
N ILE A 132 1.58 5.30 -8.32
CA ILE A 132 2.27 5.12 -9.59
C ILE A 132 1.75 6.10 -10.65
N VAL A 133 2.66 6.52 -11.52
CA VAL A 133 2.36 7.37 -12.68
C VAL A 133 3.10 6.84 -13.90
N PHE A 134 2.37 6.54 -14.97
CA PHE A 134 2.93 6.13 -16.24
C PHE A 134 3.11 7.35 -17.15
N ILE A 135 4.33 7.53 -17.66
CA ILE A 135 4.63 8.58 -18.63
C ILE A 135 5.60 8.01 -19.66
N ASN A 136 5.16 7.98 -20.92
CA ASN A 136 5.90 7.36 -22.03
C ASN A 136 6.19 5.88 -21.72
N ASN A 137 7.47 5.52 -21.58
CA ASN A 137 7.95 4.17 -21.28
C ASN A 137 8.50 4.05 -19.84
N TYR A 138 8.11 4.97 -18.96
CA TYR A 138 8.54 5.00 -17.57
C TYR A 138 7.33 4.91 -16.64
N MET A 139 7.54 4.23 -15.52
CA MET A 139 6.65 4.16 -14.38
C MET A 139 7.35 4.84 -13.21
N PHE A 140 6.75 5.89 -12.69
CA PHE A 140 7.22 6.61 -11.51
C PHE A 140 6.52 6.04 -10.29
N PHE A 141 7.29 5.58 -9.32
CA PHE A 141 6.77 5.18 -8.01
C PHE A 141 6.96 6.33 -7.05
N LEU A 142 5.86 6.87 -6.56
CA LEU A 142 5.81 8.00 -5.64
C LEU A 142 5.47 7.48 -4.24
N GLN A 143 6.07 8.07 -3.21
CA GLN A 143 5.80 7.76 -1.82
C GLN A 143 5.59 9.05 -1.03
N LYS A 144 5.05 8.92 0.19
CA LYS A 144 4.72 10.05 1.08
C LYS A 144 3.92 11.14 0.35
N TRP A 145 3.03 10.73 -0.56
CA TRP A 145 2.22 11.67 -1.30
C TRP A 145 1.25 12.39 -0.38
N GLU A 146 1.35 13.72 -0.34
CA GLU A 146 0.35 14.61 0.25
C GLU A 146 -0.37 15.40 -0.85
N SER A 147 0.37 15.87 -1.85
CA SER A 147 -0.18 16.61 -2.99
C SER A 147 0.70 16.47 -4.23
N LYS A 148 0.26 17.05 -5.36
CA LYS A 148 1.08 17.13 -6.58
C LYS A 148 2.37 17.93 -6.41
N ASP A 149 2.50 18.70 -5.33
CA ASP A 149 3.66 19.54 -5.03
C ASP A 149 4.48 19.00 -3.84
N ASP A 150 3.96 17.99 -3.12
CA ASP A 150 4.57 17.40 -1.93
C ASP A 150 4.51 15.86 -2.00
N TYR A 151 5.62 15.29 -2.46
CA TYR A 151 5.85 13.86 -2.62
C TYR A 151 7.34 13.56 -2.88
N GLU A 152 7.74 12.31 -2.63
CA GLU A 152 9.05 11.77 -2.98
C GLU A 152 8.92 10.78 -4.14
N ILE A 153 9.88 10.77 -5.07
CA ILE A 153 9.99 9.70 -6.06
C ILE A 153 10.85 8.60 -5.44
N ARG A 154 10.23 7.46 -5.10
CA ARG A 154 10.94 6.31 -4.55
C ARG A 154 11.75 5.59 -5.63
N PHE A 155 11.11 5.29 -6.76
CA PHE A 155 11.71 4.59 -7.89
C PHE A 155 11.29 5.21 -9.23
N VAL A 156 12.19 5.13 -10.20
CA VAL A 156 11.85 5.29 -11.61
C VAL A 156 12.11 3.96 -12.29
N LEU A 157 11.07 3.39 -12.89
CA LEU A 157 11.16 2.14 -13.61
C LEU A 157 10.97 2.37 -15.10
N LYS A 158 11.66 1.57 -15.90
CA LYS A 158 11.58 1.60 -17.36
C LYS A 158 10.91 0.34 -17.85
N ALA A 159 9.86 0.52 -18.66
CA ALA A 159 9.17 -0.56 -19.33
C ALA A 159 10.14 -1.38 -20.20
N PRO A 160 9.89 -2.69 -20.38
CA PRO A 160 10.65 -3.49 -21.33
C PRO A 160 10.48 -2.87 -22.72
N LYS A 161 11.53 -2.94 -23.56
CA LYS A 161 11.37 -2.51 -24.95
C LYS A 161 10.37 -3.46 -25.60
N VAL A 162 9.14 -3.01 -25.79
CA VAL A 162 8.22 -3.70 -26.69
C VAL A 162 8.83 -3.56 -28.07
N GLU A 163 9.41 -4.64 -28.59
CA GLU A 163 9.72 -4.76 -30.01
C GLU A 163 8.39 -4.76 -30.76
N LYS A 164 7.84 -3.56 -30.96
CA LYS A 164 6.83 -3.40 -32.00
C LYS A 164 7.58 -3.52 -33.31
N GLU A 165 7.55 -4.70 -33.91
CA GLU A 165 7.67 -4.85 -35.35
C GLU A 165 6.65 -3.88 -35.98
N THR A 166 7.14 -2.70 -36.32
CA THR A 166 6.40 -1.74 -37.13
C THR A 166 7.14 -1.72 -38.45
N THR A 167 6.83 -2.70 -39.27
CA THR A 167 7.02 -2.66 -40.72
C THR A 167 6.00 -1.65 -41.26
N GLU A 168 6.22 -0.37 -41.02
CA GLU A 168 5.51 0.69 -41.72
C GLU A 168 6.53 1.64 -42.34
N SER A 169 6.60 1.53 -43.66
CA SER A 169 7.28 2.41 -44.58
C SER A 169 7.04 3.89 -44.24
N GLU A 170 8.14 4.65 -44.15
CA GLU A 170 8.08 6.11 -44.17
C GLU A 170 7.40 6.59 -45.47
N PRO A 171 6.52 7.61 -45.38
CA PRO A 171 6.51 8.63 -46.40
C PRO A 171 6.95 9.99 -45.84
N ALA A 172 7.55 10.75 -46.75
CA ALA A 172 8.38 11.92 -46.53
C ALA A 172 7.81 13.03 -45.62
N LYS A 173 8.74 13.52 -44.79
CA LYS A 173 8.85 14.85 -44.17
C LYS A 173 7.81 15.92 -44.59
N LYS A 174 6.86 16.19 -43.70
CA LYS A 174 6.33 17.55 -43.48
C LYS A 174 6.77 18.05 -42.10
N LYS A 175 7.46 19.21 -42.07
CA LYS A 175 7.90 19.91 -40.85
C LYS A 175 6.69 20.24 -39.96
N LYS A 176 6.31 19.34 -39.06
CA LYS A 176 5.35 19.60 -37.98
C LYS A 176 6.08 20.18 -36.76
N LYS A 177 5.54 21.28 -36.22
CA LYS A 177 6.03 22.04 -35.05
C LYS A 177 6.39 21.09 -33.89
N LYS A 178 7.47 21.40 -33.19
CA LYS A 178 8.04 20.62 -32.08
C LYS A 178 7.04 20.51 -30.91
N GLY A 179 6.27 19.42 -30.86
CA GLY A 179 5.40 19.11 -29.72
C GLY A 179 6.21 18.83 -28.46
N PHE A 180 5.69 19.25 -27.31
CA PHE A 180 6.28 19.11 -25.97
C PHE A 180 6.78 17.68 -25.68
N PHE A 181 6.05 16.67 -26.16
CA PHE A 181 6.44 15.26 -26.04
C PHE A 181 7.69 14.88 -26.86
N LYS A 182 7.97 15.54 -27.99
CA LYS A 182 9.17 15.26 -28.79
C LYS A 182 10.42 15.86 -28.13
N ALA A 183 10.29 17.01 -27.48
CA ALA A 183 11.34 17.63 -26.66
C ALA A 183 11.64 16.80 -25.39
N MET A 184 10.59 16.32 -24.73
CA MET A 184 10.67 15.41 -23.59
C MET A 184 11.32 14.07 -23.97
N LYS A 185 10.89 13.47 -25.09
CA LYS A 185 11.46 12.22 -25.64
C LYS A 185 12.91 12.38 -26.08
N SER A 186 13.32 13.56 -26.58
CA SER A 186 14.74 13.82 -26.90
C SER A 186 15.61 14.02 -25.66
N LYS A 187 15.09 14.66 -24.60
CA LYS A 187 15.82 14.83 -23.34
C LYS A 187 16.02 13.49 -22.61
N MET A 188 15.01 12.61 -22.63
CA MET A 188 15.13 11.26 -22.05
C MET A 188 15.93 10.28 -22.91
N ARG A 189 16.03 10.47 -24.23
CA ARG A 189 16.83 9.60 -25.11
C ARG A 189 18.35 9.86 -25.01
N ASN A 190 18.75 11.02 -24.50
CA ASN A 190 20.16 11.38 -24.35
C ASN A 190 20.79 10.89 -23.02
N SER A 191 20.03 10.24 -22.13
CA SER A 191 20.59 9.51 -20.97
C SER A 191 21.14 8.13 -21.38
N LYS A 192 21.64 8.01 -22.63
CA LYS A 192 22.17 6.78 -23.23
C LYS A 192 23.59 6.49 -22.73
N ALA A 193 23.66 6.03 -21.50
CA ALA A 193 24.65 5.08 -21.00
C ALA A 193 23.99 4.43 -19.77
N LEU A 194 24.48 3.32 -19.23
CA LEU A 194 24.03 2.79 -17.94
C LEU A 194 24.45 3.72 -16.77
N GLY A 195 24.14 5.02 -16.87
CA GLY A 195 24.28 6.02 -15.83
C GLY A 195 22.91 6.30 -15.24
N SER A 196 22.81 6.18 -13.92
CA SER A 196 21.63 6.45 -13.11
C SER A 196 20.76 7.56 -13.68
N VAL A 197 19.46 7.30 -13.85
CA VAL A 197 18.51 8.38 -14.13
C VAL A 197 18.50 9.31 -12.91
N ASP A 198 18.81 10.59 -13.13
CA ASP A 198 18.75 11.61 -12.09
C ASP A 198 17.28 11.88 -11.73
N ILE A 199 16.90 11.56 -10.49
CA ILE A 199 15.53 11.66 -10.00
C ILE A 199 15.06 13.11 -9.99
N ASP A 200 15.88 14.05 -9.56
CA ASP A 200 15.51 15.47 -9.45
C ASP A 200 15.29 16.05 -10.84
N LYS A 201 16.19 15.70 -11.78
CA LYS A 201 16.06 16.12 -13.17
C LYS A 201 14.78 15.57 -13.81
N VAL A 202 14.49 14.27 -13.65
CA VAL A 202 13.28 13.68 -14.23
C VAL A 202 12.01 14.14 -13.50
N LYS A 203 12.09 14.42 -12.19
CA LYS A 203 10.99 15.09 -11.46
C LYS A 203 10.66 16.42 -12.13
N ALA A 204 11.65 17.30 -12.27
CA ALA A 204 11.45 18.66 -12.79
C ALA A 204 11.11 18.71 -14.28
N GLU A 205 11.76 17.90 -15.11
CA GLU A 205 11.59 17.98 -16.57
C GLU A 205 10.42 17.14 -17.11
N VAL A 206 10.00 16.11 -16.37
CA VAL A 206 9.07 15.10 -16.86
C VAL A 206 7.83 14.94 -16.00
N LEU A 207 8.01 14.57 -14.72
CA LEU A 207 6.88 14.21 -13.87
C LEU A 207 6.08 15.45 -13.43
N GLN A 208 6.73 16.47 -12.89
CA GLN A 208 6.05 17.67 -12.38
C GLN A 208 5.24 18.38 -13.47
N PRO A 209 5.78 18.62 -14.69
CA PRO A 209 5.00 19.23 -15.77
C PRO A 209 3.81 18.38 -16.23
N TYR A 210 3.88 17.06 -16.07
CA TYR A 210 2.73 16.18 -16.30
C TYR A 210 1.69 16.37 -15.19
N LEU A 211 2.08 16.24 -13.92
CA LEU A 211 1.19 16.39 -12.77
C LEU A 211 0.47 17.73 -12.78
N ASP A 212 1.18 18.84 -13.01
CA ASP A 212 0.57 20.18 -13.05
C ASP A 212 -0.52 20.29 -14.12
N LYS A 213 -0.25 19.79 -15.33
CA LYS A 213 -1.21 19.85 -16.43
C LYS A 213 -2.36 18.87 -16.24
N ALA A 214 -2.06 17.67 -15.75
CA ALA A 214 -3.04 16.61 -15.54
C ALA A 214 -4.00 16.97 -14.40
N THR A 215 -3.50 17.50 -13.27
CA THR A 215 -4.34 17.99 -12.17
C THR A 215 -5.19 19.17 -12.60
N LYS A 216 -4.62 20.17 -13.29
CA LYS A 216 -5.42 21.29 -13.81
C LYS A 216 -6.53 20.81 -14.75
N LYS A 217 -6.24 19.81 -15.59
CA LYS A 217 -7.25 19.21 -16.48
C LYS A 217 -8.29 18.39 -15.71
N GLN A 218 -7.86 17.63 -14.70
CA GLN A 218 -8.74 16.88 -13.80
C GLN A 218 -9.76 17.82 -13.13
N GLU A 219 -9.31 18.95 -12.57
CA GLU A 219 -10.21 19.93 -11.94
C GLU A 219 -11.23 20.51 -12.91
N ALA A 220 -10.79 20.88 -14.12
CA ALA A 220 -11.68 21.42 -15.14
C ALA A 220 -12.68 20.37 -15.66
N TYR A 221 -12.19 19.15 -15.91
CA TYR A 221 -12.99 18.04 -16.40
C TYR A 221 -13.98 17.54 -15.36
N TYR A 222 -13.56 17.41 -14.10
CA TYR A 222 -14.41 16.91 -13.01
C TYR A 222 -15.64 17.79 -12.81
N LYS A 223 -15.49 19.12 -12.85
CA LYS A 223 -16.62 20.07 -12.77
C LYS A 223 -17.67 19.81 -13.87
N GLN A 224 -17.23 19.56 -15.10
CA GLN A 224 -18.13 19.26 -16.22
C GLN A 224 -18.69 17.83 -16.12
N TRP A 225 -17.89 16.90 -15.62
CA TRP A 225 -18.25 15.50 -15.47
C TRP A 225 -19.39 15.35 -14.46
N VAL A 226 -19.30 15.95 -13.27
CA VAL A 226 -20.35 15.87 -12.24
C VAL A 226 -21.64 16.59 -12.61
N ALA A 227 -21.59 17.56 -13.54
CA ALA A 227 -22.78 18.25 -14.03
C ALA A 227 -23.69 17.36 -14.87
N LYS A 228 -23.19 16.22 -15.38
CA LYS A 228 -24.00 15.24 -16.12
C LYS A 228 -24.79 14.37 -15.13
N PRO A 229 -26.13 14.22 -15.30
CA PRO A 229 -26.95 13.45 -14.37
C PRO A 229 -26.51 12.00 -14.16
N GLU A 230 -26.03 11.33 -15.21
CA GLU A 230 -25.54 9.94 -15.14
C GLU A 230 -24.31 9.81 -14.23
N ASN A 231 -23.35 10.72 -14.36
CA ASN A 231 -22.14 10.74 -13.54
C ASN A 231 -22.43 11.09 -12.08
N ALA A 232 -23.40 11.98 -11.84
CA ALA A 232 -23.87 12.26 -10.48
C ALA A 232 -24.47 11.00 -9.82
N LYS A 233 -25.22 10.19 -10.58
CA LYS A 233 -25.71 8.88 -10.10
C LYS A 233 -24.56 7.92 -9.82
N THR A 234 -23.55 7.84 -10.69
CA THR A 234 -22.35 7.00 -10.47
C THR A 234 -21.62 7.40 -9.21
N LYS A 235 -21.38 8.70 -9.00
CA LYS A 235 -20.75 9.21 -7.78
C LYS A 235 -21.55 8.81 -6.54
N LYS A 236 -22.86 9.10 -6.54
CA LYS A 236 -23.75 8.75 -5.43
C LYS A 236 -23.74 7.24 -5.15
N TYR A 237 -23.78 6.42 -6.19
CA TYR A 237 -23.74 4.96 -6.05
C TYR A 237 -22.47 4.46 -5.35
N ILE A 238 -21.31 5.06 -5.67
CA ILE A 238 -20.03 4.73 -5.02
C ILE A 238 -20.03 5.19 -3.56
N ASP A 239 -20.54 6.40 -3.29
CA ASP A 239 -20.66 6.93 -1.93
C ASP A 239 -21.63 6.07 -1.08
N ASP A 240 -22.76 5.64 -1.65
CA ASP A 240 -23.73 4.77 -0.99
C ASP A 240 -23.12 3.39 -0.67
N LYS A 241 -22.34 2.81 -1.59
CA LYS A 241 -21.60 1.56 -1.35
C LYS A 241 -20.59 1.67 -0.21
N ARG A 242 -19.86 2.78 -0.15
CA ARG A 242 -18.93 3.08 0.96
C ARG A 242 -19.66 3.11 2.28
N ALA A 243 -20.76 3.84 2.36
CA ALA A 243 -21.58 3.91 3.57
C ALA A 243 -22.13 2.53 3.99
N MET A 244 -22.54 1.69 3.04
CA MET A 244 -22.97 0.32 3.32
C MET A 244 -21.82 -0.56 3.84
N MET A 245 -20.62 -0.43 3.26
CA MET A 245 -19.42 -1.15 3.68
C MET A 245 -19.04 -0.77 5.12
N ASP A 246 -19.00 0.53 5.42
CA ASP A 246 -18.70 1.05 6.76
C ASP A 246 -19.71 0.55 7.80
N LYS A 247 -21.00 0.59 7.45
CA LYS A 247 -22.07 0.08 8.33
C LYS A 247 -21.92 -1.42 8.59
N ALA A 248 -21.63 -2.21 7.56
CA ALA A 248 -21.48 -3.65 7.71
C ALA A 248 -20.22 -4.04 8.50
N MET A 249 -19.11 -3.32 8.30
CA MET A 249 -17.90 -3.49 9.11
C MET A 249 -18.13 -3.11 10.56
N LYS A 250 -18.82 -1.99 10.81
CA LYS A 250 -19.17 -1.58 12.17
C LYS A 250 -20.03 -2.65 12.85
N GLN A 251 -21.07 -3.12 12.18
CA GLN A 251 -21.93 -4.18 12.72
C GLN A 251 -21.13 -5.43 13.07
N TYR A 252 -20.24 -5.87 12.16
CA TYR A 252 -19.39 -7.04 12.41
C TYR A 252 -18.49 -6.85 13.64
N ASN A 253 -17.89 -5.67 13.81
CA ASN A 253 -17.06 -5.36 14.97
C ASN A 253 -17.90 -5.29 16.25
N ASP A 254 -19.09 -4.67 16.20
CA ASP A 254 -20.02 -4.61 17.32
C ASP A 254 -20.48 -6.01 17.73
N ASP A 255 -20.76 -6.90 16.78
CA ASP A 255 -21.12 -8.30 17.03
C ASP A 255 -19.96 -9.07 17.70
N ILE A 256 -18.72 -8.87 17.26
CA ILE A 256 -17.54 -9.44 17.92
C ILE A 256 -17.41 -8.91 19.34
N PHE A 257 -17.49 -7.60 19.54
CA PHE A 257 -17.32 -7.00 20.86
C PHE A 257 -18.44 -7.38 21.82
N ASN A 258 -19.64 -7.63 21.32
CA ASN A 258 -20.77 -8.11 22.12
C ASN A 258 -20.78 -9.64 22.26
N SER A 259 -19.87 -10.38 21.62
CA SER A 259 -19.83 -11.83 21.70
C SER A 259 -19.45 -12.32 23.10
N PRO A 260 -20.03 -13.44 23.58
CA PRO A 260 -19.66 -14.02 24.87
C PRO A 260 -18.18 -14.38 24.97
N GLU A 261 -17.55 -14.78 23.86
CA GLU A 261 -16.13 -15.11 23.81
C GLU A 261 -15.26 -13.87 24.05
N TYR A 262 -15.54 -12.77 23.35
CA TYR A 262 -14.82 -11.52 23.55
C TYR A 262 -15.00 -10.98 24.97
N GLN A 263 -16.22 -11.05 25.50
CA GLN A 263 -16.52 -10.63 26.88
C GLN A 263 -15.78 -11.50 27.91
N ARG A 264 -15.68 -12.83 27.70
CA ARG A 264 -14.86 -13.72 28.54
C ARG A 264 -13.38 -13.35 28.48
N MET A 265 -12.87 -13.08 27.29
CA MET A 265 -11.48 -12.69 27.10
C MET A 265 -11.16 -11.34 27.77
N LEU A 266 -12.05 -10.35 27.66
CA LEU A 266 -11.93 -9.08 28.40
C LEU A 266 -12.00 -9.28 29.92
N ALA A 267 -12.94 -10.10 30.40
CA ALA A 267 -13.07 -10.40 31.83
C ALA A 267 -11.81 -11.09 32.36
N TYR A 268 -11.25 -12.04 31.61
CA TYR A 268 -9.99 -12.70 31.94
C TYR A 268 -8.81 -11.74 31.95
N GLN A 269 -8.68 -10.86 30.96
CA GLN A 269 -7.65 -9.81 30.95
C GLN A 269 -7.77 -8.86 32.15
N LYS A 270 -9.00 -8.47 32.52
CA LYS A 270 -9.24 -7.64 33.72
C LYS A 270 -8.89 -8.39 35.00
N TRP A 271 -9.21 -9.68 35.05
CA TRP A 271 -8.87 -10.54 36.18
C TRP A 271 -7.35 -10.69 36.35
N LEU A 272 -6.59 -10.91 35.26
CA LEU A 272 -5.13 -10.99 35.28
C LEU A 272 -4.50 -9.69 35.80
N LYS A 273 -5.03 -8.52 35.45
CA LYS A 273 -4.53 -7.24 35.97
C LYS A 273 -4.62 -7.12 37.50
N ASN A 274 -5.63 -7.74 38.10
CA ASN A 274 -5.88 -7.69 39.54
C ASN A 274 -5.34 -8.91 40.28
N ASN A 275 -5.00 -9.99 39.57
CA ASN A 275 -4.52 -11.25 40.10
C ASN A 275 -3.25 -11.62 39.34
N VAL A 276 -2.14 -10.96 39.67
CA VAL A 276 -0.82 -11.24 39.10
C VAL A 276 0.01 -12.21 39.94
N ASN A 277 -0.58 -12.71 41.03
CA ASN A 277 0.09 -13.49 42.05
C ASN A 277 -0.51 -14.89 42.15
N VAL A 278 0.29 -15.91 42.42
CA VAL A 278 -0.13 -17.27 42.78
C VAL A 278 0.53 -17.64 44.10
N THR A 279 -0.21 -18.26 45.02
CA THR A 279 0.38 -18.77 46.26
C THR A 279 0.89 -20.17 46.02
N VAL A 280 2.16 -20.42 46.30
CA VAL A 280 2.79 -21.73 46.19
C VAL A 280 2.91 -22.31 47.59
N ALA A 281 2.23 -23.42 47.86
CA ALA A 281 2.29 -24.14 49.13
C ALA A 281 3.18 -25.38 49.00
N ASN A 282 4.13 -25.52 49.92
CA ASN A 282 5.03 -26.66 49.97
C ASN A 282 4.49 -27.71 50.96
N LYS A 283 4.02 -28.85 50.46
CA LYS A 283 3.64 -30.02 51.28
C LYS A 283 4.66 -31.15 51.24
N LYS A 284 5.81 -30.94 50.60
CA LYS A 284 6.94 -31.86 50.71
C LYS A 284 7.45 -31.86 52.14
N GLY A 285 7.98 -33.00 52.59
CA GLY A 285 8.67 -33.12 53.88
C GLY A 285 10.03 -32.40 53.95
N SER A 286 10.39 -31.60 52.94
CA SER A 286 11.66 -30.88 52.82
C SER A 286 11.45 -29.47 52.26
N THR A 287 12.41 -28.58 52.51
CA THR A 287 12.46 -27.27 51.86
C THR A 287 12.55 -27.41 50.34
N ILE A 288 11.89 -26.51 49.62
CA ILE A 288 12.00 -26.35 48.16
C ILE A 288 12.35 -24.91 47.83
N TRP A 289 12.85 -24.71 46.62
CA TRP A 289 13.12 -23.40 46.07
C TRP A 289 12.29 -23.18 44.83
N VAL A 290 11.75 -21.97 44.64
CA VAL A 290 10.90 -21.61 43.50
C VAL A 290 11.56 -20.50 42.68
N GLY A 291 11.49 -20.65 41.36
CA GLY A 291 11.98 -19.67 40.39
C GLY A 291 11.07 -19.57 39.16
N SER A 292 11.20 -18.48 38.41
CA SER A 292 10.42 -18.23 37.18
C SER A 292 11.25 -18.51 35.93
N SER A 293 10.59 -18.71 34.79
CA SER A 293 11.27 -18.83 33.49
C SER A 293 12.01 -17.56 33.03
N LYS A 294 11.74 -16.40 33.64
CA LYS A 294 12.40 -15.12 33.31
C LYS A 294 13.62 -14.85 34.18
N GLU A 295 13.67 -15.41 35.38
CA GLU A 295 14.79 -15.26 36.30
C GLU A 295 15.67 -16.50 36.20
N ALA A 296 16.90 -16.33 35.71
CA ALA A 296 17.84 -17.42 35.49
C ALA A 296 18.36 -18.07 36.79
N PHE A 297 17.92 -17.62 37.96
CA PHE A 297 18.38 -18.14 39.25
C PHE A 297 17.33 -17.95 40.35
N ILE A 298 17.30 -18.93 41.25
CA ILE A 298 16.39 -19.16 42.38
C ILE A 298 16.29 -17.94 43.30
N THR A 299 15.07 -17.49 43.62
CA THR A 299 14.86 -16.31 44.47
C THR A 299 14.10 -16.59 45.77
N HIS A 300 13.37 -17.71 45.87
CA HIS A 300 12.45 -17.91 46.99
C HIS A 300 12.48 -19.32 47.59
N GLU A 301 13.00 -19.43 48.81
CA GLU A 301 12.94 -20.62 49.65
C GLU A 301 11.55 -20.78 50.27
N ILE A 302 11.01 -22.00 50.24
CA ILE A 302 9.75 -22.36 50.90
C ILE A 302 9.99 -23.59 51.79
N PRO A 303 10.04 -23.43 53.13
CA PRO A 303 10.23 -24.55 54.04
C PRO A 303 9.06 -25.55 53.97
N SER A 304 9.28 -26.76 54.50
CA SER A 304 8.23 -27.77 54.63
C SER A 304 7.00 -27.22 55.36
N GLY A 305 5.81 -27.37 54.78
CA GLY A 305 4.55 -26.80 55.28
C GLY A 305 4.38 -25.29 55.03
N GLY A 306 5.38 -24.62 54.45
CA GLY A 306 5.40 -23.19 54.18
C GLY A 306 4.67 -22.78 52.90
N GLN A 307 4.54 -21.46 52.70
CA GLN A 307 3.88 -20.88 51.54
C GLN A 307 4.64 -19.63 51.08
N SER A 308 4.63 -19.36 49.77
CA SER A 308 5.16 -18.11 49.19
C SER A 308 4.26 -17.61 48.08
N THR A 309 4.13 -16.30 47.96
CA THR A 309 3.47 -15.68 46.81
C THR A 309 4.47 -15.47 45.68
N GLN A 310 4.11 -15.85 44.46
CA GLN A 310 4.94 -15.76 43.26
C GLN A 310 4.17 -15.06 42.14
N THR A 311 4.89 -14.43 41.21
CA THR A 311 4.25 -13.83 40.03
C THR A 311 3.74 -14.93 39.11
N CYS A 312 2.46 -14.87 38.74
CA CYS A 312 1.80 -15.90 37.94
C CYS A 312 1.93 -15.68 36.42
N THR A 313 2.54 -14.58 35.97
CA THR A 313 2.67 -14.23 34.53
C THR A 313 3.84 -14.95 33.84
N THR A 314 4.42 -15.93 34.50
CA THR A 314 5.56 -16.73 34.04
C THR A 314 5.38 -18.17 34.44
N ASP A 315 6.00 -19.07 33.68
CA ASP A 315 6.13 -20.46 34.13
C ASP A 315 6.95 -20.50 35.41
N LEU A 316 6.50 -21.31 36.39
CA LEU A 316 7.21 -21.51 37.65
C LEU A 316 7.76 -22.93 37.74
N TYR A 317 8.96 -23.00 38.30
CA TYR A 317 9.75 -24.20 38.49
C TYR A 317 10.11 -24.32 39.96
N TYR A 318 10.10 -25.55 40.48
CA TYR A 318 10.63 -25.83 41.81
C TYR A 318 11.91 -26.67 41.71
N TYR A 319 12.76 -26.51 42.71
CA TYR A 319 14.07 -27.14 42.84
C TYR A 319 14.24 -27.72 44.24
N TYR A 320 15.04 -28.78 44.38
CA TYR A 320 15.40 -29.39 45.67
C TYR A 320 16.74 -28.89 46.23
N SER A 321 17.37 -27.91 45.58
CA SER A 321 18.58 -27.24 46.04
C SER A 321 18.65 -25.85 45.41
N ASP A 322 19.28 -24.91 46.10
CA ASP A 322 19.66 -23.58 45.64
C ASP A 322 20.92 -23.58 44.74
N ALA A 323 21.55 -24.74 44.52
CA ALA A 323 22.77 -24.83 43.74
C ALA A 323 22.54 -24.52 42.25
N LYS A 324 23.47 -23.74 41.68
CA LYS A 324 23.46 -23.43 40.24
C LYS A 324 23.57 -24.72 39.41
N GLY A 325 22.57 -24.97 38.57
CA GLY A 325 22.50 -26.17 37.73
C GLY A 325 21.61 -27.29 38.28
N SER A 326 20.97 -27.10 39.44
CA SER A 326 19.95 -28.03 39.92
C SER A 326 18.80 -28.19 38.91
N PRO A 327 18.33 -29.42 38.66
CA PRO A 327 17.24 -29.66 37.72
C PRO A 327 15.95 -29.05 38.26
N GLY A 328 15.32 -28.19 37.46
CA GLY A 328 14.05 -27.57 37.77
C GLY A 328 12.86 -28.39 37.27
N HIS A 329 11.81 -28.48 38.07
CA HIS A 329 10.57 -29.14 37.71
C HIS A 329 9.46 -28.10 37.50
N LYS A 330 8.95 -28.00 36.27
CA LYS A 330 7.81 -27.12 35.97
C LYS A 330 6.59 -27.62 36.72
N PHE A 331 5.97 -26.76 37.52
CA PHE A 331 4.74 -27.08 38.25
C PHE A 331 3.60 -26.09 37.95
N TYR A 332 3.92 -24.97 37.30
CA TYR A 332 2.96 -23.94 36.96
C TYR A 332 3.22 -23.42 35.55
N SER A 333 2.15 -23.27 34.76
CA SER A 333 2.20 -22.59 33.46
C SER A 333 1.72 -21.16 33.62
N ALA A 334 2.38 -20.21 32.97
CA ALA A 334 2.02 -18.80 32.99
C ALA A 334 0.51 -18.59 32.80
N ASP A 335 -0.06 -17.67 33.59
CA ASP A 335 -1.45 -17.21 33.57
C ASP A 335 -2.53 -18.28 33.82
N SER A 336 -2.14 -19.53 34.11
CA SER A 336 -3.06 -20.66 34.19
C SER A 336 -4.04 -20.60 35.37
N ASN A 337 -3.59 -20.10 36.53
CA ASN A 337 -4.35 -20.11 37.78
C ASN A 337 -3.85 -19.03 38.76
N CYS A 338 -3.72 -17.79 38.30
CA CYS A 338 -3.45 -16.66 39.21
C CYS A 338 -4.52 -16.52 40.31
N GLY A 339 -4.22 -15.84 41.41
CA GLY A 339 -5.11 -15.65 42.56
C GLY A 339 -5.43 -16.91 43.36
N SER A 340 -4.94 -18.09 42.93
CA SER A 340 -5.15 -19.37 43.61
C SER A 340 -3.92 -19.85 44.39
N THR A 341 -4.09 -20.95 45.11
CA THR A 341 -2.99 -21.69 45.73
C THR A 341 -2.67 -22.95 44.94
N VAL A 342 -1.41 -23.08 44.51
CA VAL A 342 -0.85 -24.29 43.88
C VAL A 342 -0.03 -25.03 44.92
N THR A 343 -0.29 -26.33 45.06
CA THR A 343 0.38 -27.18 46.05
C THR A 343 1.39 -28.08 45.37
N ILE A 344 2.62 -28.09 45.88
CA ILE A 344 3.67 -29.04 45.50
C ILE A 344 3.66 -30.18 46.54
N ASN A 345 3.34 -31.39 46.09
CA ASN A 345 3.28 -32.61 46.91
C ASN A 345 4.49 -33.49 46.67
#